data_AF-A0A932GM37-F1
#
_entry.id   AF-A0A932GM37-F1
#
_cell.length_a   1.000
_cell.length_b   1.000
_cell.length_c   1.000
_cell.angle_alpha   90.00
_cell.angle_beta   90.00
_cell.angle_gamma   90.00
#
_symmetry.space_group_name_H-M   'P 1'
#
loop_
_entity.id
_entity.type
_entity.pdbx_description
1 polymer ?
#
loop_
_entity_poly.entity_id
_entity_poly.type
_entity_poly.pdbx_seq_one_letter_code
_entity_poly.pdbx_strand_id
1 'polypeptide(L)'
;LAGMLEAEEIDALVMAFMPSAFMRGAPHIGRLFPDYRKEEQEYFRQTRIFPIMHTVVLHREFYDQNPWVAQSLYKAFCQSMRLCQEVLYDTNALACTLPWLIAEIEETRDLMGEHFWPYGVEASRLTLETLTQYSYEQGLTSRKWEVDSLFAPNTLSEFKT
;
A
#
# COMPACT_ATOMS: atom_id res chain seq x y z
N LEU A 1 18.78 3.88 -17.36
CA LEU A 1 18.23 2.61 -16.84
C LEU A 1 17.35 1.89 -17.87
N ALA A 2 16.18 2.41 -18.29
CA ALA A 2 15.35 1.69 -19.27
C ALA A 2 16.07 1.39 -20.61
N GLY A 3 16.86 2.35 -21.11
CA GLY A 3 17.70 2.11 -22.30
C GLY A 3 18.86 1.14 -22.06
N MET A 4 19.38 1.05 -20.83
CA MET A 4 20.42 0.07 -20.47
C MET A 4 19.84 -1.34 -20.42
N LEU A 5 18.61 -1.50 -19.92
CA LEU A 5 17.89 -2.78 -19.95
C LEU A 5 17.63 -3.23 -21.39
N GLU A 6 17.22 -2.30 -22.25
CA GLU A 6 16.98 -2.57 -23.68
C GLU A 6 18.27 -2.84 -24.46
N ALA A 7 19.39 -2.22 -24.07
CA ALA A 7 20.72 -2.47 -24.62
C ALA A 7 21.44 -3.67 -23.98
N GLU A 8 20.78 -4.41 -23.08
CA GLU A 8 21.34 -5.56 -22.36
C GLU A 8 22.59 -5.23 -21.50
N GLU A 9 22.74 -3.97 -21.09
CA GLU A 9 23.79 -3.54 -20.15
C GLU A 9 23.46 -3.91 -18.70
N ILE A 10 22.17 -4.17 -18.41
CA ILE A 10 21.67 -4.69 -17.13
C ILE A 10 20.65 -5.80 -17.42
N ASP A 11 20.63 -6.84 -16.58
CA ASP A 11 19.73 -7.98 -16.75
C ASP A 11 18.31 -7.72 -16.22
N ALA A 12 18.18 -6.84 -15.23
CA ALA A 12 16.92 -6.58 -14.54
C ALA A 12 16.81 -5.14 -14.05
N LEU A 13 15.57 -4.66 -13.93
CA LEU A 13 15.24 -3.34 -13.40
C LEU A 13 14.06 -3.44 -12.45
N VAL A 14 14.26 -3.01 -11.20
CA VAL A 14 13.19 -2.88 -10.20
C VAL A 14 12.78 -1.41 -10.13
N MET A 15 11.51 -1.12 -10.38
CA MET A 15 11.00 0.25 -10.42
C MET A 15 9.50 0.33 -10.13
N ALA A 16 9.03 1.49 -9.64
CA ALA A 16 7.65 1.72 -9.23
C ALA A 16 6.66 1.97 -10.38
N PHE A 17 7.15 2.17 -11.60
CA PHE A 17 6.33 2.41 -12.79
C PHE A 17 6.85 1.57 -13.95
N MET A 18 6.00 1.27 -14.93
CA MET A 18 6.43 0.44 -16.07
C MET A 18 7.50 1.18 -16.90
N PRO A 19 8.67 0.55 -17.17
CA PRO A 19 9.70 1.17 -17.99
C PRO A 19 9.20 1.41 -19.42
N SER A 20 9.70 2.47 -20.07
CA SER A 20 9.25 2.85 -21.42
C SER A 20 9.48 1.75 -22.47
N ALA A 21 10.55 0.96 -22.32
CA ALA A 21 10.83 -0.19 -23.19
C ALA A 21 9.75 -1.28 -23.08
N PHE A 22 9.25 -1.55 -21.86
CA PHE A 22 8.13 -2.48 -21.63
C PHE A 22 6.84 -1.94 -22.24
N MET A 23 6.54 -0.64 -22.05
CA MET A 23 5.34 -0.01 -22.61
C MET A 23 5.31 0.00 -24.14
N ARG A 24 6.47 0.08 -24.79
CA ARG A 24 6.59 -0.04 -26.26
C ARG A 24 6.53 -1.47 -26.77
N GLY A 25 6.57 -2.47 -25.88
CA GLY A 25 6.62 -3.88 -26.27
C GLY A 25 7.96 -4.29 -26.89
N ALA A 26 9.09 -3.81 -26.34
CA ALA A 26 10.41 -4.25 -26.78
C ALA A 26 10.51 -5.79 -26.66
N PRO A 27 10.99 -6.49 -27.71
CA PRO A 27 10.79 -7.93 -27.89
C PRO A 27 11.45 -8.83 -26.83
N HIS A 28 12.47 -8.34 -26.15
CA HIS A 28 13.22 -9.06 -25.10
C HIS A 28 12.95 -8.51 -23.69
N ILE A 29 12.00 -7.57 -23.55
CA ILE A 29 11.65 -6.97 -22.26
C ILE A 29 10.33 -7.54 -21.76
N GLY A 30 10.35 -8.13 -20.57
CA GLY A 30 9.19 -8.73 -19.93
C GLY A 30 9.16 -8.52 -18.42
N ARG A 31 8.08 -8.99 -17.78
CA ARG A 31 8.00 -9.07 -16.32
C ARG A 31 8.79 -10.28 -15.84
N LEU A 32 9.52 -10.12 -14.73
CA LEU A 32 10.21 -11.24 -14.06
C LEU A 32 9.22 -12.35 -13.64
N PHE A 33 8.06 -11.94 -13.13
CA PHE A 33 6.92 -12.80 -12.85
C PHE A 33 5.82 -12.53 -13.87
N PRO A 34 5.62 -13.42 -14.87
CA PRO A 34 4.57 -13.24 -15.88
C PRO A 34 3.17 -13.18 -15.27
N ASP A 35 2.90 -14.04 -14.29
CA ASP A 35 1.66 -14.08 -13.50
C ASP A 35 1.86 -13.39 -12.15
N TYR A 36 2.17 -12.09 -12.19
CA TYR A 36 2.42 -11.29 -11.00
C TYR A 36 1.23 -11.29 -10.02
N ARG A 37 -0.01 -11.40 -10.54
CA ARG A 37 -1.23 -11.47 -9.71
C ARG A 37 -1.18 -12.70 -8.81
N LYS A 38 -0.91 -13.88 -9.37
CA LYS A 38 -0.81 -15.12 -8.58
C LYS A 38 0.32 -15.04 -7.54
N GLU A 39 1.49 -14.54 -7.92
CA GLU A 39 2.64 -14.39 -7.02
C GLU A 39 2.33 -13.41 -5.86
N GLU A 40 1.68 -12.27 -6.14
CA GLU A 40 1.26 -11.30 -5.13
C GLU A 40 0.19 -11.87 -4.19
N GLN A 41 -0.78 -12.62 -4.72
CA GLN A 41 -1.77 -13.31 -3.91
C GLN A 41 -1.11 -14.35 -2.99
N GLU A 42 -0.15 -15.12 -3.51
CA GLU A 42 0.56 -16.13 -2.73
C GLU A 42 1.43 -15.49 -1.65
N TYR A 43 2.13 -14.40 -1.97
CA TYR A 43 2.84 -13.59 -1.00
C TYR A 43 1.91 -13.13 0.13
N PHE A 44 0.71 -12.63 -0.21
CA PHE A 44 -0.26 -12.23 0.80
C PHE A 44 -0.78 -13.42 1.62
N ARG A 45 -1.02 -14.60 1.01
CA ARG A 45 -1.41 -15.81 1.77
C ARG A 45 -0.35 -16.22 2.78
N GLN A 46 0.92 -16.15 2.40
CA GLN A 46 2.04 -16.56 3.24
C GLN A 46 2.35 -15.55 4.35
N THR A 47 2.26 -14.26 4.06
CA THR A 47 2.75 -13.20 4.96
C THR A 47 1.64 -12.40 5.62
N ARG A 48 0.45 -12.36 5.01
CA ARG A 48 -0.64 -11.41 5.34
C ARG A 48 -0.24 -9.94 5.21
N ILE A 49 0.88 -9.65 4.53
CA ILE A 49 1.37 -8.28 4.30
C ILE A 49 0.86 -7.77 2.97
N PHE A 50 0.24 -6.60 3.00
CA PHE A 50 0.00 -5.79 1.82
C PHE A 50 0.77 -4.46 1.97
N PRO A 51 1.74 -4.16 1.07
CA PRO A 51 2.64 -3.02 1.25
C PRO A 51 1.93 -1.67 1.32
N ILE A 52 2.35 -0.83 2.27
CA ILE A 52 1.84 0.53 2.45
C ILE A 52 2.55 1.48 1.47
N MET A 53 1.76 2.20 0.66
CA MET A 53 2.31 3.16 -0.32
C MET A 53 2.57 4.56 0.28
N HIS A 54 1.66 5.06 1.13
CA HIS A 54 1.69 6.43 1.64
C HIS A 54 1.36 6.52 3.13
N THR A 55 1.90 7.54 3.81
CA THR A 55 1.61 7.88 5.21
C THR A 55 1.37 9.38 5.32
N VAL A 56 0.35 9.78 6.08
CA VAL A 56 0.08 11.19 6.37
C VAL A 56 0.98 11.63 7.52
N VAL A 57 1.72 12.72 7.32
CA VAL A 57 2.62 13.28 8.32
C VAL A 57 2.17 14.68 8.73
N LEU A 58 2.33 15.00 10.01
CA LEU A 58 2.06 16.32 10.56
C LEU A 58 3.38 16.94 11.05
N HIS A 59 3.56 18.23 10.78
CA HIS A 59 4.68 18.96 11.37
C HIS A 59 4.54 18.96 12.89
N ARG A 60 5.62 18.64 13.61
CA ARG A 60 5.59 18.43 15.06
C ARG A 60 5.00 19.64 15.79
N GLU A 61 5.50 20.84 15.49
CA GLU A 61 5.04 22.09 16.11
C GLU A 61 3.53 22.34 15.92
N PHE A 62 3.00 22.01 14.74
CA PHE A 62 1.57 22.17 14.47
C PHE A 62 0.73 21.15 15.26
N TYR A 63 1.19 19.89 15.33
CA TYR A 63 0.53 18.85 16.11
C TYR A 63 0.54 19.20 17.61
N ASP A 64 1.65 19.67 18.14
CA ASP A 64 1.76 19.99 19.57
C ASP A 64 0.80 21.13 19.98
N GLN A 65 0.57 22.10 19.08
CA GLN A 65 -0.43 23.16 19.27
C GLN A 65 -1.87 22.69 19.00
N ASN A 66 -2.06 21.65 18.18
CA ASN A 66 -3.37 21.17 17.74
C ASN A 66 -3.48 19.62 17.76
N PRO A 67 -3.34 18.93 18.92
CA PRO A 67 -3.24 17.47 18.93
C PRO A 67 -4.48 16.75 18.37
N TRP A 68 -5.65 17.39 18.49
CA TRP A 68 -6.92 16.89 17.97
C TRP A 68 -6.92 16.66 16.46
N VAL A 69 -6.08 17.38 15.70
CA VAL A 69 -6.05 17.30 14.23
C VAL A 69 -5.67 15.90 13.75
N ALA A 70 -4.77 15.21 14.44
CA ALA A 70 -4.36 13.85 14.06
C ALA A 70 -5.55 12.88 14.03
N GLN A 71 -6.38 12.89 15.09
CA GLN A 71 -7.60 12.08 15.12
C GLN A 71 -8.64 12.54 14.10
N SER A 72 -8.82 13.85 13.92
CA SER A 72 -9.78 14.38 12.95
C SER A 72 -9.43 13.96 11.52
N LEU A 73 -8.16 14.06 11.13
CA LEU A 73 -7.68 13.59 9.83
C LEU A 73 -7.83 12.08 9.69
N TYR A 74 -7.42 11.30 10.71
CA TYR A 74 -7.59 9.85 10.70
C TYR A 74 -9.05 9.44 10.44
N LYS A 75 -9.98 10.01 11.21
CA LYS A 75 -11.42 9.74 11.06
C LYS A 75 -11.94 10.15 9.68
N ALA A 76 -11.54 11.32 9.19
CA ALA A 76 -11.94 11.82 7.87
C ALA A 76 -11.45 10.92 6.74
N PHE A 77 -10.20 10.45 6.80
CA PHE A 77 -9.65 9.54 5.81
C PHE A 77 -10.28 8.15 5.86
N CYS A 78 -10.54 7.60 7.06
CA CYS A 78 -11.29 6.36 7.20
C CYS A 78 -12.71 6.49 6.61
N GLN A 79 -13.40 7.62 6.85
CA GLN A 79 -14.70 7.89 6.25
C GLN A 79 -14.60 7.99 4.72
N SER A 80 -13.62 8.72 4.19
CA SER A 80 -13.41 8.84 2.75
C SER A 80 -13.14 7.50 2.09
N MET A 81 -12.36 6.62 2.72
CA MET A 81 -12.08 5.28 2.21
C MET A 81 -13.36 4.42 2.17
N ARG A 82 -14.17 4.44 3.23
CA ARG A 82 -15.46 3.73 3.24
C ARG A 82 -16.38 4.17 2.11
N LEU A 83 -16.54 5.47 1.92
CA LEU A 83 -17.34 6.02 0.82
C LEU A 83 -16.78 5.61 -0.55
N CYS A 84 -15.45 5.59 -0.70
CA CYS A 84 -14.81 5.12 -1.93
C CYS A 84 -15.12 3.64 -2.19
N GLN A 85 -15.01 2.77 -1.18
CA GLN A 85 -15.31 1.34 -1.31
C GLN A 85 -16.79 1.06 -1.62
N GLU A 86 -17.71 1.86 -1.06
CA GLU A 86 -19.15 1.79 -1.37
C GLU A 86 -19.41 2.11 -2.85
N VAL A 87 -18.84 3.20 -3.35
CA VAL A 87 -18.95 3.59 -4.77
C VAL A 87 -18.28 2.57 -5.69
N LEU A 88 -17.14 2.02 -5.27
CA LEU A 88 -16.38 1.06 -6.07
C LEU A 88 -17.15 -0.24 -6.33
N TYR A 89 -18.05 -0.62 -5.42
CA TYR A 89 -18.88 -1.82 -5.51
C TYR A 89 -20.30 -1.56 -6.07
N ASP A 90 -20.56 -0.38 -6.65
CA ASP A 90 -21.83 -0.10 -7.33
C ASP A 90 -21.92 -0.91 -8.65
N THR A 91 -22.84 -1.88 -8.68
CA THR A 91 -23.08 -2.76 -9.84
C THR A 91 -23.95 -2.12 -10.92
N ASN A 92 -24.62 -1.01 -10.63
CA ASN A 92 -25.46 -0.28 -11.58
C ASN A 92 -24.64 0.75 -12.39
N ALA A 93 -23.64 1.36 -11.77
CA ALA A 93 -22.73 2.30 -12.43
C ALA A 93 -21.29 2.10 -11.95
N LEU A 94 -20.51 1.31 -12.70
CA LEU A 94 -19.13 0.99 -12.33
C LEU A 94 -18.27 2.26 -12.19
N ALA A 95 -17.56 2.36 -11.06
CA ALA A 95 -16.68 3.48 -10.76
C ALA A 95 -15.45 3.56 -11.69
N CYS A 96 -15.11 2.46 -12.37
CA CYS A 96 -14.10 2.43 -13.43
C CYS A 96 -14.61 1.62 -14.63
N THR A 97 -14.03 1.88 -15.81
CA THR A 97 -14.48 1.29 -17.08
C THR A 97 -14.02 -0.16 -17.29
N LEU A 98 -13.46 -0.81 -16.25
CA LEU A 98 -13.03 -2.21 -16.33
C LEU A 98 -14.26 -3.14 -16.28
N PRO A 99 -14.45 -4.01 -17.29
CA PRO A 99 -15.67 -4.82 -17.40
C PRO A 99 -15.84 -5.86 -16.29
N TRP A 100 -14.75 -6.27 -15.63
CA TRP A 100 -14.75 -7.27 -14.56
C TRP A 100 -14.46 -6.68 -13.19
N LEU A 101 -14.62 -5.36 -13.03
CA LEU A 101 -14.34 -4.66 -11.77
C LEU A 101 -14.97 -5.35 -10.54
N ILE A 102 -16.24 -5.73 -10.63
CA ILE A 102 -16.96 -6.34 -9.51
C ILE A 102 -16.36 -7.70 -9.13
N ALA A 103 -16.09 -8.55 -10.12
CA ALA A 103 -15.43 -9.84 -9.88
C ALA A 103 -14.05 -9.64 -9.24
N GLU A 104 -13.28 -8.66 -9.71
CA GLU A 104 -11.97 -8.32 -9.13
C GLU A 104 -12.07 -7.88 -7.67
N ILE A 105 -13.10 -7.09 -7.31
CA ILE A 105 -13.34 -6.67 -5.92
C ILE A 105 -13.73 -7.86 -5.05
N GLU A 106 -14.65 -8.70 -5.51
CA GLU A 106 -15.12 -9.90 -4.79
C GLU A 106 -13.97 -10.87 -4.53
N GLU A 107 -13.18 -11.20 -5.55
CA GLU A 107 -11.98 -12.04 -5.42
C GLU A 107 -10.94 -11.44 -4.45
N THR A 108 -10.78 -10.12 -4.47
CA THR A 108 -9.90 -9.42 -3.53
C THR A 108 -10.42 -9.53 -2.10
N ARG A 109 -11.72 -9.34 -1.87
CA ARG A 109 -12.36 -9.48 -0.56
C ARG A 109 -12.27 -10.91 -0.03
N ASP A 110 -12.46 -11.91 -0.87
CA ASP A 110 -12.35 -13.32 -0.48
C ASP A 110 -10.94 -13.67 0.03
N LEU A 111 -9.91 -13.09 -0.58
CA LEU A 111 -8.52 -13.31 -0.17
C LEU A 111 -8.10 -12.46 1.04
N MET A 112 -8.40 -11.15 0.98
CA MET A 112 -7.82 -10.13 1.86
C MET A 112 -8.77 -9.64 2.95
N GLY A 113 -10.07 -9.93 2.83
CA GLY A 113 -11.13 -9.43 3.69
C GLY A 113 -11.73 -8.11 3.19
N GLU A 114 -12.82 -7.67 3.85
CA GLU A 114 -13.55 -6.44 3.49
C GLU A 114 -12.70 -5.16 3.52
N HIS A 115 -11.75 -5.10 4.45
CA HIS A 115 -10.90 -3.95 4.69
C HIS A 115 -9.47 -4.20 4.18
N PHE A 116 -9.35 -4.60 2.91
CA PHE A 116 -8.07 -4.91 2.25
C PHE A 116 -7.10 -3.72 2.14
N TRP A 117 -7.59 -2.50 2.39
CA TRP A 117 -6.77 -1.31 2.67
C TRP A 117 -6.85 -0.95 4.16
N PRO A 118 -6.02 -1.54 5.03
CA PRO A 118 -6.07 -1.26 6.45
C PRO A 118 -5.63 0.19 6.71
N TYR A 119 -6.48 0.96 7.38
CA TYR A 119 -6.13 2.27 7.91
C TYR A 119 -5.93 2.13 9.42
N GLY A 120 -4.92 2.81 9.95
CA GLY A 120 -4.60 2.80 11.37
C GLY A 120 -3.41 1.91 11.71
N VAL A 121 -2.82 2.17 12.89
CA VAL A 121 -1.59 1.51 13.33
C VAL A 121 -1.83 0.04 13.64
N GLU A 122 -2.86 -0.28 14.43
CA GLU A 122 -3.15 -1.68 14.79
C GLU A 122 -3.48 -2.55 13.58
N ALA A 123 -4.37 -2.07 12.70
CA ALA A 123 -4.74 -2.79 11.50
C ALA A 123 -3.55 -3.02 10.54
N SER A 124 -2.52 -2.17 10.63
CA SER A 124 -1.31 -2.23 9.79
C SER A 124 -0.07 -2.71 10.55
N ARG A 125 -0.20 -3.16 11.81
CA ARG A 125 0.92 -3.36 12.72
C ARG A 125 1.96 -4.34 12.18
N LEU A 126 1.51 -5.47 11.67
CA LEU A 126 2.38 -6.49 11.05
C LEU A 126 3.23 -5.89 9.91
N THR A 127 2.60 -5.13 9.00
CA THR A 127 3.30 -4.49 7.89
C THR A 127 4.27 -3.41 8.38
N LEU A 128 3.88 -2.59 9.36
CA LEU A 128 4.71 -1.54 9.94
C LEU A 128 5.93 -2.09 10.69
N GLU A 129 5.75 -3.14 11.49
CA GLU A 129 6.84 -3.81 12.21
C GLU A 129 7.81 -4.49 11.23
N THR A 130 7.29 -5.08 10.17
CA THR A 130 8.12 -5.65 9.09
C THR A 130 8.91 -4.56 8.38
N LEU A 131 8.28 -3.41 8.08
CA LEU A 131 8.95 -2.26 7.46
C LEU A 131 10.08 -1.72 8.35
N THR A 132 9.86 -1.53 9.65
CA THR A 132 10.91 -1.01 10.55
C THR A 132 12.03 -2.03 10.75
N GLN A 133 11.72 -3.33 10.75
CA GLN A 133 12.72 -4.39 10.76
C GLN A 133 13.60 -4.34 9.50
N TYR A 134 13.01 -4.38 8.31
CA TYR A 134 13.75 -4.39 7.05
C TYR A 134 14.54 -3.10 6.84
N SER A 135 13.98 -1.95 7.21
CA SER A 135 14.69 -0.68 7.12
C SER A 135 15.98 -0.68 7.96
N TYR A 136 15.95 -1.33 9.12
CA TYR A 136 17.12 -1.47 9.96
C TYR A 136 18.12 -2.50 9.41
N GLU A 137 17.65 -3.70 9.03
CA GLU A 137 18.51 -4.76 8.50
C GLU A 137 19.23 -4.37 7.21
N GLN A 138 18.58 -3.55 6.37
CA GLN A 138 19.14 -3.05 5.12
C GLN A 138 19.96 -1.76 5.29
N GLY A 139 20.10 -1.26 6.53
CA GLY A 139 20.90 -0.06 6.83
C GLY A 139 20.28 1.26 6.37
N LEU A 140 18.98 1.29 6.07
CA LEU A 140 18.25 2.53 5.75
C LEU A 140 18.02 3.38 7.01
N THR A 141 17.94 2.74 8.18
CA THR A 141 17.88 3.41 9.48
C THR A 141 19.01 2.94 10.39
N SER A 142 19.56 3.84 11.21
CA SER A 142 20.63 3.52 12.17
C SER A 142 20.17 2.66 13.36
N ARG A 143 18.86 2.50 13.53
CA ARG A 143 18.23 1.66 14.55
C ARG A 143 16.89 1.12 14.04
N LYS A 144 16.42 0.04 14.65
CA LYS A 144 15.03 -0.40 14.53
C LYS A 144 14.13 0.53 15.35
N TRP A 145 13.11 1.08 14.71
CA TRP A 145 12.12 1.94 15.37
C TRP A 145 10.93 1.12 15.86
N GLU A 146 10.49 1.42 17.09
CA GLU A 146 9.22 0.92 17.61
C GLU A 146 8.07 1.64 16.90
N VAL A 147 7.11 0.87 16.38
CA VAL A 147 6.00 1.40 15.56
C VAL A 147 5.25 2.51 16.30
N ASP A 148 4.89 2.27 17.56
CA ASP A 148 4.12 3.23 18.37
C ASP A 148 4.83 4.58 18.55
N SER A 149 6.16 4.60 18.47
CA SER A 149 6.95 5.84 18.58
C SER A 149 6.91 6.71 17.32
N LEU A 150 6.49 6.15 16.19
CA LEU A 150 6.44 6.82 14.88
C LEU A 150 5.13 7.57 14.64
N PHE A 151 4.07 7.25 15.38
CA PHE A 151 2.73 7.79 15.16
C PHE A 151 2.28 8.69 16.31
N ALA A 152 1.25 9.49 16.07
CA ALA A 152 0.66 10.33 17.10
C ALA A 152 0.01 9.43 18.17
N PRO A 153 0.29 9.61 19.49
CA PRO A 153 -0.22 8.72 20.53
C PRO A 153 -1.75 8.61 20.54
N ASN A 154 -2.44 9.70 20.20
CA ASN A 154 -3.89 9.74 20.15
C ASN A 154 -4.50 9.05 18.92
N THR A 155 -3.69 8.52 17.99
CA THR A 155 -4.15 7.67 16.87
C THR A 155 -3.85 6.19 17.08
N LEU A 156 -3.19 5.80 18.18
CA LEU A 156 -2.86 4.39 18.46
C LEU A 156 -4.07 3.59 18.94
N SER A 157 -5.04 4.25 19.59
CA SER A 157 -6.29 3.63 20.01
C SER A 157 -7.45 4.02 19.09
N GLU A 158 -8.15 3.01 18.56
CA GLU A 158 -9.44 3.23 17.93
C GLU A 158 -10.48 3.51 19.02
N PHE A 159 -10.86 4.78 19.18
CA PHE A 159 -12.12 5.07 19.86
C PHE A 159 -13.24 4.58 18.95
N LYS A 160 -13.76 3.38 19.23
CA LYS A 160 -15.01 2.90 18.66
C LYS A 160 -16.11 3.86 19.12
N THR A 161 -16.54 4.73 18.21
CA THR A 161 -17.80 5.48 18.34
C THR A 161 -18.95 4.63 17.83
#